data_AF-A0A4Q6AWH0-F1
#
_entry.id   AF-A0A4Q6AWH0-F1
#
_cell.length_a   1.000
_cell.length_b   1.000
_cell.length_c   1.000
_cell.angle_alpha   90.00
_cell.angle_beta   90.00
_cell.angle_gamma   90.00
#
_symmetry.space_group_name_H-M   'P 1'
#
loop_
_entity.id
_entity.type
_entity.pdbx_description
1 polymer ?
#
loop_
_entity_poly.entity_id
_entity_poly.type
_entity_poly.pdbx_seq_one_letter_code
_entity_poly.pdbx_strand_id
1 'polypeptide(L)'
;MLVLTRKVGEGIAIGDDIKIVVMQIKGKQVRLGIKASASTVVHREEVYQRIQDENRQASYSQVASVDQATDIMEETEALPVVTGSPFKKVTRGSKKSDS
;
A
#
# COMPACT_ATOMS: atom_id res chain seq x y z
N MET A 1 26.97 13.90 -0.57
CA MET A 1 26.30 13.55 -1.84
C MET A 1 27.35 13.03 -2.81
N LEU A 2 27.18 11.82 -3.35
CA LEU A 2 28.06 11.23 -4.38
C LEU A 2 27.37 11.34 -5.74
N VAL A 3 28.08 11.81 -6.77
CA VAL A 3 27.52 12.04 -8.11
C VAL A 3 28.21 11.11 -9.10
N LEU A 4 27.43 10.30 -9.82
CA LEU A 4 27.92 9.33 -10.80
C LEU A 4 27.15 9.48 -12.11
N THR A 5 27.88 9.56 -13.23
CA THR A 5 27.27 9.58 -14.57
C THR A 5 27.25 8.16 -15.12
N ARG A 6 26.06 7.66 -15.46
CA ARG A 6 25.84 6.32 -16.05
C ARG A 6 25.14 6.44 -17.40
N LYS A 7 25.50 5.56 -18.33
CA LYS A 7 24.79 5.38 -19.61
C LYS A 7 23.65 4.38 -19.45
N VAL A 8 22.77 4.32 -20.45
CA VAL A 8 21.71 3.30 -20.52
C VAL A 8 22.35 1.90 -20.50
N GLY A 9 21.82 1.02 -19.66
CA GLY A 9 22.34 -0.33 -19.42
C GLY A 9 23.38 -0.42 -18.30
N GLU A 10 23.98 0.70 -17.88
CA GLU A 10 24.90 0.71 -16.75
C GLU A 10 24.16 0.83 -15.41
N GLY A 11 24.80 0.39 -14.34
CA GLY A 11 24.24 0.42 -13.00
C GLY A 11 25.19 0.92 -11.93
N ILE A 12 24.61 1.18 -10.76
CA ILE A 12 25.24 1.61 -9.52
C ILE A 12 24.88 0.55 -8.47
N ALA A 13 25.87 0.03 -7.77
CA ALA A 13 25.67 -0.86 -6.64
C ALA A 13 25.83 -0.07 -5.33
N ILE A 14 24.96 -0.34 -4.35
CA ILE A 14 25.03 0.22 -3.01
C ILE A 14 25.08 -0.95 -2.04
N GLY A 15 26.24 -1.19 -1.45
CA GLY A 15 26.51 -2.42 -0.70
C GLY A 15 26.31 -3.66 -1.57
N ASP A 16 25.86 -4.75 -0.95
CA ASP A 16 25.65 -6.04 -1.61
C ASP A 16 24.18 -6.29 -2.00
N ASP A 17 23.25 -5.55 -1.39
CA ASP A 17 21.81 -5.83 -1.51
C ASP A 17 21.09 -4.97 -2.54
N ILE A 18 21.66 -3.81 -2.91
CA ILE A 18 20.97 -2.82 -3.74
C ILE A 18 21.73 -2.57 -5.04
N LYS A 19 21.02 -2.69 -6.16
CA LYS A 19 21.51 -2.37 -7.51
C LYS A 19 20.52 -1.50 -8.25
N ILE A 20 20.98 -0.35 -8.72
CA ILE A 20 20.22 0.59 -9.53
C ILE A 20 20.74 0.50 -10.95
N VAL A 21 19.87 0.40 -11.95
CA VAL A 21 20.24 0.28 -13.37
C VAL A 21 19.46 1.32 -14.17
N VAL A 22 20.16 2.03 -15.05
CA VAL A 22 19.51 2.95 -15.99
C VAL A 22 18.93 2.14 -17.14
N MET A 23 17.61 1.97 -17.18
CA MET A 23 16.96 1.15 -18.20
C MET A 23 16.75 1.88 -19.52
N GLN A 24 16.30 3.15 -19.45
CA GLN A 24 16.04 3.95 -20.64
C GLN A 24 16.04 5.44 -20.29
N ILE A 25 16.42 6.27 -21.24
CA ILE A 25 16.26 7.72 -21.17
C ILE A 25 15.32 8.14 -22.30
N LYS A 26 14.24 8.85 -21.96
CA LYS A 26 13.27 9.41 -22.93
C LYS A 26 13.10 10.89 -22.66
N GLY A 27 13.78 11.72 -23.45
CA GLY A 27 13.80 13.18 -23.26
C GLY A 27 14.31 13.54 -21.86
N LYS A 28 13.44 14.10 -21.02
CA LYS A 28 13.76 14.48 -19.63
C LYS A 28 13.46 13.39 -18.60
N GLN A 29 12.84 12.29 -19.00
CA GLN A 29 12.49 11.20 -18.08
C GLN A 29 13.51 10.07 -18.17
N VAL A 30 13.89 9.53 -17.01
CA VAL A 30 14.79 8.39 -16.90
C VAL A 30 14.03 7.25 -16.25
N ARG A 31 14.07 6.08 -16.87
CA ARG A 31 13.52 4.85 -16.32
C ARG A 31 14.63 4.13 -15.57
N LEU A 32 14.48 4.04 -14.25
CA LEU A 32 15.42 3.37 -13.37
C LEU A 32 14.86 2.02 -12.94
N GLY A 33 15.66 0.97 -13.04
CA GLY A 33 15.40 -0.32 -12.43
C GLY A 33 16.10 -0.38 -11.09
N ILE A 34 15.38 -0.66 -10.02
CA ILE A 34 15.95 -0.81 -8.68
C ILE A 34 15.73 -2.26 -8.26
N LYS A 35 16.81 -2.97 -8.01
CA LYS A 35 16.81 -4.29 -7.39
C LYS A 35 17.30 -4.10 -5.97
N ALA A 36 16.48 -4.45 -5.00
CA ALA A 36 16.81 -4.43 -3.58
C ALA A 36 16.36 -5.74 -2.94
N SER A 37 16.95 -6.09 -1.80
CA SER A 37 16.49 -7.21 -0.97
C SER A 37 15.09 -6.92 -0.40
N ALA A 38 14.37 -7.97 0.01
CA ALA A 38 13.01 -7.85 0.54
C ALA A 38 12.92 -7.05 1.85
N SER A 39 14.02 -6.95 2.60
CA SER A 39 14.12 -6.13 3.80
C SER A 39 14.15 -4.63 3.51
N THR A 40 14.57 -4.24 2.31
CA THR A 40 14.74 -2.84 1.92
C THR A 40 13.53 -2.38 1.12
N VAL A 41 12.70 -1.55 1.75
CA VAL A 41 11.52 -0.97 1.09
C VAL A 41 11.94 0.18 0.18
N VAL A 42 11.46 0.17 -1.07
CA VAL A 42 11.74 1.20 -2.06
C VAL A 42 10.49 2.03 -2.30
N HIS A 43 10.57 3.33 -2.03
CA HIS A 43 9.50 4.28 -2.29
C HIS A 43 9.95 5.36 -3.26
N ARG A 44 8.97 6.05 -3.86
CA ARG A 44 9.24 7.33 -4.52
C ARG A 44 9.40 8.39 -3.44
N GLU A 45 10.34 9.32 -3.65
CA GLU A 45 10.72 10.33 -2.67
C GLU A 45 9.50 11.13 -2.18
N GLU A 46 8.65 11.59 -3.09
CA GLU A 46 7.48 12.39 -2.77
C GLU A 46 6.43 11.62 -1.95
N VAL A 47 6.37 10.30 -2.10
CA VAL A 47 5.46 9.45 -1.33
C VAL A 47 6.04 9.21 0.05
N TYR A 48 7.35 8.96 0.13
CA TYR A 48 8.04 8.75 1.39
C TYR A 48 7.97 9.98 2.31
N GLN A 49 8.16 11.18 1.75
CA GLN A 49 8.05 12.43 2.50
C GLN A 49 6.64 12.63 3.07
N ARG A 50 5.59 12.40 2.27
CA ARG A 50 4.20 12.50 2.76
C ARG A 50 3.91 11.54 3.91
N ILE A 51 4.34 10.28 3.78
CA ILE A 51 4.16 9.27 4.84
C ILE A 51 4.85 9.72 6.13
N GLN A 52 6.08 10.25 6.03
CA GLN A 52 6.78 10.76 7.22
C GLN A 52 6.06 11.95 7.87
N ASP A 53 5.56 12.88 7.06
CA ASP A 53 4.87 14.06 7.55
C ASP A 53 3.54 13.69 8.22
N GLU A 54 2.75 12.78 7.64
CA GLU A 54 1.53 12.25 8.24
C GLU A 54 1.82 11.48 9.54
N ASN A 55 2.83 10.61 9.55
CA ASN A 55 3.23 9.90 10.76
C ASN A 55 3.65 10.87 11.87
N ARG A 56 4.35 11.95 11.51
CA ARG A 56 4.73 13.00 12.45
C ARG A 56 3.50 13.73 12.97
N GLN A 57 2.56 14.10 12.12
CA GLN A 57 1.31 14.75 12.55
C GLN A 57 0.50 13.86 13.49
N ALA A 58 0.36 12.57 13.16
CA ALA A 58 -0.31 11.59 14.00
C ALA A 58 0.40 11.40 15.35
N SER A 59 1.73 11.50 15.39
CA SER A 59 2.49 11.41 16.65
C SER A 59 2.27 12.61 17.59
N TYR A 60 1.78 13.75 17.07
CA TYR A 60 1.47 14.94 17.86
C TYR A 60 0.00 15.03 18.28
N SER A 61 -0.82 14.02 17.99
CA SER A 61 -2.22 13.97 18.44
C SER A 61 -2.30 14.07 19.97
N GLN A 62 -2.97 15.11 20.46
CA GLN A 62 -3.14 15.34 21.90
C GLN A 62 -4.06 14.27 22.51
N VAL A 63 -3.74 13.83 23.73
CA VAL A 63 -4.49 12.79 24.47
C VAL A 63 -5.99 13.11 24.55
N ALA A 64 -6.37 14.39 24.65
CA ALA A 64 -7.77 14.83 24.67
C ALA A 64 -8.58 14.48 23.39
N SER A 65 -7.91 14.21 22.26
CA SER A 65 -8.56 13.76 21.02
C SER A 65 -8.80 12.25 20.98
N VAL A 66 -8.16 11.48 21.86
CA VAL A 66 -8.34 10.03 21.95
C VAL A 66 -9.64 9.71 22.69
N ASP A 67 -9.97 10.45 23.75
CA ASP A 67 -11.21 10.28 24.52
C ASP A 67 -12.46 10.56 23.65
N GLN A 68 -12.41 11.59 22.81
CA GLN A 68 -13.51 11.89 21.86
C GLN A 68 -13.61 10.83 20.75
N ALA A 69 -12.50 10.23 20.35
CA ALA A 69 -12.49 9.17 19.35
C ALA A 69 -13.07 7.85 19.91
N THR A 70 -12.82 7.54 21.19
CA THR A 70 -13.43 6.37 21.84
C THR A 70 -14.95 6.51 21.94
N ASP A 71 -15.45 7.70 22.28
CA ASP A 71 -16.90 7.95 22.37
C ASP A 71 -17.61 7.78 21.01
N ILE A 72 -16.99 8.24 19.91
CA ILE A 72 -17.56 8.13 18.56
C ILE A 72 -17.51 6.68 18.03
N MET A 73 -16.47 5.93 18.39
CA MET A 73 -16.34 4.52 17.97
C MET A 73 -17.36 3.62 18.68
N GLU A 74 -17.66 3.87 19.96
CA GLU A 74 -18.70 3.13 20.70
C GLU A 74 -20.12 3.40 20.16
N GLU A 75 -20.40 4.63 19.71
CA GLU A 75 -21.70 5.00 19.14
C GLU A 75 -22.00 4.29 17.79
N THR A 76 -20.97 3.80 17.10
CA THR A 76 -21.10 3.13 15.80
C THR A 76 -21.45 1.63 15.92
N GLU A 77 -21.24 1.01 17.09
CA GLU A 77 -21.67 -0.38 17.35
C GLU A 77 -23.20 -0.51 17.60
N ALA A 78 -23.91 0.60 17.82
CA ALA A 78 -25.33 0.60 18.20
C ALA A 78 -26.33 0.50 17.01
N LEU A 79 -25.87 0.35 15.77
CA LEU A 79 -26.77 0.11 14.63
C LEU A 79 -26.91 -1.39 14.35
N PRO A 80 -28.14 -1.94 14.31
CA PRO A 80 -28.35 -3.38 14.17
C PRO A 80 -27.80 -3.85 12.83
N VAL A 81 -26.88 -4.82 12.88
CA VAL A 81 -26.46 -5.61 11.72
C VAL A 81 -27.72 -6.23 11.11
N VAL A 82 -28.19 -5.66 10.00
CA VAL A 82 -29.23 -6.27 9.16
C VAL A 82 -28.61 -7.52 8.56
N THR A 83 -28.79 -8.66 9.24
CA THR A 83 -28.47 -9.99 8.75
C THR A 83 -29.50 -10.41 7.70
N GLY A 84 -29.53 -9.68 6.57
CA GLY A 84 -30.30 -10.05 5.38
C GLY A 84 -29.36 -10.61 4.33
N SER A 85 -29.19 -11.93 4.28
CA SER A 85 -28.45 -12.59 3.20
C SER A 85 -29.18 -12.41 1.86
N PRO A 86 -28.61 -11.76 0.82
CA PRO A 86 -29.32 -11.54 -0.44
C PRO A 86 -29.19 -12.74 -1.40
N PHE A 87 -28.50 -13.81 -1.04
CA PHE A 87 -28.29 -14.95 -1.92
C PHE A 87 -29.27 -16.10 -1.64
N LYS A 88 -30.46 -15.97 -2.23
CA LYS A 88 -31.37 -17.09 -2.50
C LYS A 88 -30.64 -18.12 -3.37
N LYS A 89 -30.19 -19.25 -2.79
CA LYS A 89 -29.76 -20.44 -3.54
C LYS A 89 -30.95 -20.91 -4.39
N VAL A 90 -30.89 -20.67 -5.69
CA VAL A 90 -31.74 -21.35 -6.68
C VAL A 90 -31.26 -22.79 -6.79
N THR A 91 -31.89 -23.70 -6.06
CA THR A 91 -31.74 -25.14 -6.28
C THR A 91 -32.49 -25.52 -7.55
N ARG A 92 -31.76 -25.77 -8.65
CA ARG A 92 -32.31 -26.44 -9.84
C ARG A 92 -32.69 -27.88 -9.46
N GLY A 93 -33.92 -28.26 -9.79
CA GLY A 93 -34.50 -29.55 -9.45
C GLY A 93 -33.82 -30.73 -10.13
N SER A 94 -33.63 -31.80 -9.37
CA SER A 94 -33.50 -33.16 -9.89
C SER A 94 -34.88 -33.82 -9.85
N LYS A 95 -35.44 -34.06 -11.05
CA LYS A 95 -36.61 -34.92 -11.27
C LYS A 95 -36.31 -36.30 -10.66
N LYS A 96 -37.16 -36.73 -9.73
CA LYS A 96 -37.31 -38.15 -9.40
C LYS A 96 -37.91 -38.86 -10.60
N SER A 97 -37.18 -39.85 -11.09
CA SER A 97 -37.69 -40.99 -11.84
C SER A 97 -38.38 -41.91 -10.83
N ASP A 98 -39.70 -42.06 -10.96
CA ASP A 98 -40.42 -43.21 -10.40
C ASP A 98 -41.29 -43.78 -11.53
N SER A 99 -41.20 -45.11 -11.68
CA SER A 99 -42.04 -46.04 -12.46
C SER A 99 -42.13 -45.89 -13.97
#